data_AF-A0A9D1P8P1-F1
#
_entry.id   AF-A0A9D1P8P1-F1
#
_cell.length_a   1.000
_cell.length_b   1.000
_cell.length_c   1.000
_cell.angle_alpha   90.00
_cell.angle_beta   90.00
_cell.angle_gamma   90.00
#
_symmetry.space_group_name_H-M   'P 1'
#
loop_
_entity.id
_entity.type
_entity.pdbx_description
1 polymer ?
#
loop_
_entity_poly.entity_id
_entity_poly.type
_entity_poly.pdbx_seq_one_letter_code
_entity_poly.pdbx_strand_id
1 'polypeptide(L)' 'LIVDDFAKNGGTLNGMADLAYEFQAQVVGVGVMVAARELHLRRAHNVRPLVHVKYKERFSEGVEVEAIQF' A
#
# COMPACT_ATOMS: atom_id res chain seq x y z
N LEU A 1 -13.02 -2.64 -3.30
CA LEU A 1 -11.87 -2.92 -2.41
C LEU A 1 -10.68 -3.21 -3.31
N ILE A 2 -9.57 -2.49 -3.13
CA ILE A 2 -8.34 -2.78 -3.87
C ILE A 2 -7.49 -3.74 -3.02
N VAL A 3 -6.90 -4.75 -3.64
CA VAL A 3 -5.95 -5.67 -3.02
C VAL A 3 -4.70 -5.75 -3.90
N ASP A 4 -3.53 -5.62 -3.29
CA ASP A 4 -2.23 -5.66 -3.98
C ASP A 4 -1.20 -6.44 -3.16
N ASP A 5 -0.17 -6.99 -3.81
CA ASP A 5 0.86 -7.78 -3.12
C ASP A 5 1.92 -6.90 -2.44
N PHE A 6 2.37 -5.83 -3.11
CA PHE A 6 3.42 -4.95 -2.60
C PHE A 6 3.23 -3.50 -3.04
N ALA A 7 3.29 -2.56 -2.08
CA ALA A 7 3.22 -1.14 -2.35
C ALA A 7 4.43 -0.38 -1.81
N LYS A 8 5.21 0.22 -2.72
CA LYS A 8 6.39 1.03 -2.36
C LYS A 8 6.07 2.47 -2.02
N ASN A 9 5.28 3.14 -2.86
CA ASN A 9 4.96 4.58 -2.76
C ASN A 9 3.49 4.88 -3.07
N GLY A 10 2.66 3.86 -3.28
CA GLY A 10 1.24 4.01 -3.59
C GLY A 10 0.93 4.50 -5.02
N GLY A 11 1.91 4.55 -5.92
CA GLY A 11 1.69 4.96 -7.32
C GLY A 11 0.67 4.07 -8.03
N THR A 12 0.88 2.75 -8.00
CA THR A 12 -0.03 1.75 -8.58
C THR A 12 -1.42 1.83 -7.94
N LEU A 13 -1.49 1.91 -6.61
CA LEU A 13 -2.74 2.03 -5.86
C LEU A 13 -3.52 3.31 -6.23
N ASN A 14 -2.84 4.44 -6.43
CA ASN A 14 -3.47 5.67 -6.91
C ASN A 14 -3.99 5.51 -8.35
N GLY A 15 -3.22 4.88 -9.24
CA GLY A 15 -3.66 4.59 -10.61
C GLY A 15 -4.92 3.70 -10.63
N MET A 16 -4.96 2.67 -9.79
CA MET A 16 -6.15 1.82 -9.66
C MET A 16 -7.36 2.58 -9.07
N ALA A 17 -7.13 3.49 -8.12
CA ALA A 17 -8.20 4.31 -7.56
C ALA A 17 -8.72 5.37 -8.53
N ASP A 18 -7.83 5.96 -9.36
CA ASP A 18 -8.20 6.86 -10.44
C ASP A 18 -8.99 6.12 -11.54
N LEU A 19 -8.55 4.91 -11.92
CA LEU A 19 -9.29 4.05 -12.84
C LEU A 19 -10.69 3.74 -12.30
N ALA A 20 -10.81 3.30 -11.04
CA ALA A 20 -12.12 3.03 -10.45
C ALA A 20 -13.04 4.26 -10.50
N TYR A 21 -12.49 5.45 -10.22
CA TYR A 21 -13.22 6.71 -10.28
C TYR A 21 -13.72 7.05 -11.69
N GLU A 22 -12.93 6.79 -12.74
CA GLU A 22 -13.34 6.97 -14.15
C GLU A 22 -14.56 6.11 -14.52
N PHE A 23 -14.71 4.96 -13.88
CA PHE A 23 -15.88 4.07 -14.02
C PHE A 23 -17.01 4.38 -13.04
N GLN A 24 -16.97 5.56 -12.40
CA GLN A 24 -17.93 5.96 -11.37
C GLN A 24 -18.01 4.99 -10.18
N ALA A 25 -16.95 4.21 -9.95
CA ALA A 25 -16.84 3.29 -8.82
C ALA A 25 -16.12 3.94 -7.64
N GLN A 26 -16.53 3.57 -6.42
CA GLN A 26 -15.91 4.05 -5.20
C GLN A 26 -14.94 3.01 -4.62
N VAL A 27 -13.72 3.43 -4.32
CA VAL A 27 -12.77 2.62 -3.54
C VAL A 27 -13.06 2.78 -2.06
N VAL A 28 -13.64 1.74 -1.45
CA VAL A 28 -14.02 1.73 -0.02
C VAL A 28 -12.87 1.39 0.94
N GLY A 29 -11.73 0.94 0.41
CA GLY A 29 -10.59 0.48 1.20
C GLY A 29 -9.49 -0.09 0.32
N VAL A 30 -8.29 -0.21 0.90
CA VAL A 30 -7.12 -0.83 0.25
C VAL A 30 -6.44 -1.79 1.21
N GLY A 31 -6.36 -3.06 0.83
CA GLY A 31 -5.56 -4.07 1.49
C GLY A 31 -4.26 -4.30 0.72
N VAL A 32 -3.14 -4.36 1.40
CA VAL A 32 -1.84 -4.65 0.76
C VAL A 32 -1.09 -5.65 1.62
N MET A 33 -0.48 -6.68 1.03
CA MET A 33 0.29 -7.64 1.82
C MET A 33 1.53 -6.96 2.43
N VAL A 34 2.30 -6.20 1.63
CA VAL A 34 3.53 -5.54 2.10
C VAL A 34 3.59 -4.06 1.69
N ALA A 35 3.85 -3.15 2.64
CA ALA A 35 4.06 -1.73 2.39
C ALA A 35 5.46 -1.28 2.81
N ALA A 36 6.16 -0.51 1.96
CA ALA A 36 7.51 -0.01 2.29
C ALA A 36 7.52 1.29 3.10
N ARG A 37 6.35 1.93 3.27
CA ARG A 37 6.14 3.19 3.99
C ARG A 37 4.65 3.40 4.24
N GLU A 38 4.31 4.47 4.95
CA GLU A 38 2.92 4.92 5.04
C GLU A 38 2.39 5.35 3.66
N LEU A 39 1.19 4.89 3.31
CA LEU A 39 0.60 5.06 1.98
C LEU A 39 -0.54 6.07 2.06
N HIS A 40 -0.35 7.22 1.41
CA HIS A 40 -1.38 8.23 1.25
C HIS A 40 -1.95 8.16 -0.17
N LEU A 41 -3.24 7.85 -0.28
CA LEU A 41 -3.95 7.73 -1.55
C LEU A 41 -4.91 8.89 -1.71
N ARG A 42 -5.04 9.39 -2.95
CA ARG A 42 -5.89 10.56 -3.26
C ARG A 42 -7.38 10.27 -3.13
N ARG A 43 -7.80 9.07 -3.54
CA ARG A 43 -9.21 8.66 -3.70
C ARG A 43 -9.57 7.40 -2.93
N ALA A 44 -8.75 7.04 -1.96
CA ALA A 44 -8.96 5.87 -1.13
C ALA A 44 -8.61 6.18 0.32
N HIS A 45 -9.43 5.65 1.22
CA HIS A 45 -9.21 5.69 2.66
C HIS A 45 -9.02 4.26 3.18
N ASN A 46 -8.69 4.10 4.46
CA ASN A 46 -8.55 2.78 5.08
C ASN A 46 -7.50 1.89 4.38
N VAL A 47 -6.29 2.42 4.19
CA VAL A 47 -5.18 1.63 3.66
C VAL A 47 -4.61 0.78 4.78
N ARG A 48 -4.65 -0.54 4.62
CA ARG A 48 -4.20 -1.50 5.63
C ARG A 48 -3.17 -2.47 5.03
N PRO A 49 -1.88 -2.30 5.36
CA PRO A 49 -0.86 -3.31 5.12
C PRO A 49 -1.03 -4.50 6.08
N LEU A 50 -0.58 -5.68 5.70
CA LEU A 50 -0.33 -6.77 6.66
C LEU A 50 1.08 -6.65 7.27
N VAL A 51 2.04 -6.19 6.46
CA VAL A 51 3.45 -6.07 6.83
C VAL A 51 4.01 -4.73 6.37
N HIS A 52 4.74 -4.04 7.25
CA HIS A 52 5.63 -2.94 6.90
C HIS A 52 7.06 -3.44 6.71
N VAL A 53 7.71 -3.01 5.63
CA VAL A 53 9.13 -3.28 5.37
C VAL A 53 9.92 -2.00 5.35
N LYS A 54 11.03 -1.96 6.08
CA LYS A 54 11.97 -0.86 6.11
C LYS A 54 13.31 -1.34 5.56
N TYR A 55 13.69 -0.79 4.41
CA TYR A 55 14.98 -1.04 3.80
C TYR A 55 16.07 -0.28 4.58
N LYS A 56 17.15 -0.98 4.94
CA LYS A 56 18.35 -0.35 5.50
C LYS A 56 19.20 0.28 4.40
N GLU A 57 20.02 1.27 4.77
CA GLU A 57 20.84 2.03 3.82
C GLU A 57 21.86 1.15 3.08
N ARG A 58 22.35 0.10 3.73
CA ARG A 58 23.26 -0.88 3.13
C ARG A 58 22.54 -2.20 2.89
N PHE A 59 22.59 -2.68 1.65
CA PHE A 59 22.01 -3.98 1.25
C PHE A 59 22.52 -5.15 2.10
N SER A 60 23.74 -5.08 2.64
CA SER A 60 24.33 -6.09 3.51
C SER A 60 23.68 -6.19 4.90
N GLU A 61 22.84 -5.22 5.29
CA GLU A 61 22.22 -5.16 6.62
C GLU A 61 20.81 -5.76 6.67
N GLY A 62 20.29 -6.22 5.52
CA GLY A 62 18.98 -6.86 5.43
C GLY A 62 17.80 -5.90 5.41
N VAL A 63 16.61 -6.43 5.70
CA VAL A 63 15.33 -5.69 5.72
C VAL A 63 14.70 -5.85 7.09
N GLU A 64 14.25 -4.74 7.68
CA GLU A 64 13.41 -4.76 8.88
C GLU A 64 11.96 -4.98 8.49
N VAL A 65 11.29 -5.93 9.15
CA VAL A 65 9.93 -6.36 8.85
C VAL A 65 9.10 -6.22 10.11
N GLU A 66 7.99 -5.48 10.02
CA GLU A 66 7.05 -5.26 11.11
C GLU A 66 5.66 -5.76 10.69
N ALA A 67 5.12 -6.74 11.41
CA ALA A 67 3.75 -7.18 11.21
C ALA A 67 2.78 -6.24 11.91
N ILE A 68 1.71 -5.82 11.24
CA ILE A 68 0.71 -4.93 11.81
C ILE A 68 -0.35 -5.78 12.53
N GLN A 69 -0.65 -5.46 13.78
CA GLN A 69 -1.72 -6.10 14.54
C GLN A 69 -3.10 -5.54 14.13
N PHE A 70 -4.11 -6.42 14.08
CA PHE A 70 -5.46 -6.13 13.56
C PHE A 70 -6.46 -5.76 14.65
#